data_AF-A0A1M5KPL9-F1
#
_entry.id   AF-A0A1M5KPL9-F1
#
_cell.length_a   1.000
_cell.length_b   1.000
_cell.length_c   1.000
_cell.angle_alpha   90.00
_cell.angle_beta   90.00
_cell.angle_gamma   90.00
#
_symmetry.space_group_name_H-M   'P 1'
#
loop_
_entity.id
_entity.type
_entity.pdbx_description
1 polymer ?
#
loop_
_entity_poly.entity_id
_entity_poly.type
_entity_poly.pdbx_seq_one_letter_code
_entity_poly.pdbx_strand_id
1 'polypeptide(L)'
;MKKTLALLTGGTTGEWVVSVKSAATIAQNLDADKFDVYKIMLTQQGWFYEPADSVKIEVDRNDFSLTIKGRKIMFDGVFIAIHGSPGEDGKLQGYFDMLNLPYTTCDALTSAITMNKGYTKAIVQGIENLHIAKSAQIFKNTAYSLEQIKKDLKIPYFVKPNNGGSSIGMSKVTHGADLQAAIDKAFKEDTQLLIEEFISGREFTVGVVKLDGKVTVLPATEVETAKEFFDFEAKYTPGVATETTPAPIRPETKARVEQIAKDVYLKLNCSGVVRIDFILTEDEGDFYFIEINTIPGQTATSFIPQQVAAAGMKLNDFYTKLVKETIG
;
A
#
# COMPACT_ATOMS: atom_id res chain seq x y z
N MET A 1 -31.30 7.75 -2.44
CA MET A 1 -30.70 8.82 -1.61
C MET A 1 -29.21 8.76 -1.80
N LYS A 2 -28.51 9.91 -1.80
CA LYS A 2 -27.05 9.92 -1.83
C LYS A 2 -26.50 9.29 -0.55
N LYS A 3 -25.36 8.61 -0.65
CA LYS A 3 -24.63 8.09 0.50
C LYS A 3 -23.67 9.16 1.01
N THR A 4 -23.60 9.33 2.32
CA THR A 4 -22.71 10.32 2.95
C THR A 4 -21.38 9.66 3.29
N LEU A 5 -20.29 10.10 2.67
CA LEU A 5 -18.97 9.50 2.84
C LEU A 5 -18.01 10.42 3.58
N ALA A 6 -17.22 9.86 4.49
CA ALA A 6 -16.02 10.51 4.98
C ALA A 6 -14.82 10.09 4.13
N LEU A 7 -14.13 11.04 3.52
CA LEU A 7 -12.86 10.82 2.82
C LEU A 7 -11.71 11.21 3.75
N LEU A 8 -11.02 10.21 4.31
CA LEU A 8 -9.94 10.41 5.28
C LEU A 8 -8.61 10.63 4.58
N THR A 9 -7.89 11.65 5.02
CA THR A 9 -6.58 12.04 4.49
C THR A 9 -5.69 12.60 5.60
N GLY A 10 -4.44 12.93 5.29
CA GLY A 10 -3.41 13.26 6.27
C GLY A 10 -2.65 12.02 6.73
N GLY A 11 -2.52 11.82 8.03
CA GLY A 11 -1.71 10.76 8.63
C GLY A 11 -0.70 11.31 9.63
N THR A 12 0.03 10.41 10.28
CA THR A 12 1.03 10.78 11.30
C THR A 12 2.47 10.47 10.88
N THR A 13 2.66 9.97 9.65
CA THR A 13 3.96 9.67 9.04
C THR A 13 4.35 10.73 7.99
N GLY A 14 5.56 10.64 7.45
CA GLY A 14 6.03 11.48 6.35
C GLY A 14 5.23 11.33 5.04
N GLU A 15 4.35 10.32 4.94
CA GLU A 15 3.58 10.00 3.74
C GLU A 15 2.28 10.83 3.64
N TRP A 16 2.00 11.69 4.63
CA TRP A 16 0.81 12.54 4.66
C TRP A 16 0.65 13.41 3.40
N VAL A 17 1.75 13.85 2.78
CA VAL A 17 1.74 14.67 1.55
C VAL A 17 1.13 13.88 0.39
N VAL A 18 1.49 12.61 0.26
CA VAL A 18 0.96 11.72 -0.78
C VAL A 18 -0.52 11.44 -0.49
N SER A 19 -0.88 11.24 0.77
CA SER A 19 -2.25 11.00 1.22
C SER A 19 -3.19 12.17 0.87
N VAL A 20 -2.74 13.41 1.07
CA VAL A 20 -3.51 14.61 0.68
C VAL A 20 -3.71 14.71 -0.83
N LYS A 21 -2.67 14.40 -1.61
CA LYS A 21 -2.76 14.38 -3.09
C LYS A 21 -3.66 13.26 -3.59
N SER A 22 -3.57 12.06 -3.01
CA SER A 22 -4.45 10.93 -3.31
C SER A 22 -5.91 11.30 -3.04
N ALA A 23 -6.20 11.87 -1.88
CA ALA A 23 -7.56 12.31 -1.52
C ALA A 23 -8.10 13.40 -2.48
N ALA A 24 -7.25 14.30 -2.97
CA ALA A 24 -7.68 15.29 -3.97
C ALA A 24 -8.11 14.61 -5.29
N THR A 25 -7.33 13.65 -5.80
CA THR A 25 -7.70 12.88 -7.00
C THR A 25 -8.98 12.09 -6.78
N ILE A 26 -9.09 11.39 -5.63
CA ILE A 26 -10.27 10.59 -5.29
C ILE A 26 -11.52 11.48 -5.23
N ALA A 27 -11.45 12.61 -4.51
CA ALA A 27 -12.56 13.55 -4.39
C ALA A 27 -13.02 14.11 -5.74
N GLN A 28 -12.09 14.41 -6.65
CA GLN A 28 -12.41 14.90 -8.01
C GLN A 28 -13.10 13.86 -8.88
N ASN A 29 -12.93 12.57 -8.56
CA ASN A 29 -13.46 11.47 -9.36
C ASN A 29 -14.61 10.74 -8.67
N LEU A 30 -14.97 11.03 -7.41
CA LEU A 30 -16.18 10.48 -6.80
C LEU A 30 -17.43 11.09 -7.46
N ASP A 31 -18.42 10.24 -7.74
CA ASP A 31 -19.67 10.66 -8.38
C ASP A 31 -20.52 11.51 -7.42
N ALA A 32 -20.54 12.83 -7.66
CA ALA A 32 -21.27 13.77 -6.83
C ALA A 32 -22.79 13.57 -6.86
N ASP A 33 -23.35 12.87 -7.86
CA ASP A 33 -24.78 12.55 -7.91
C ASP A 33 -25.13 11.35 -7.00
N LYS A 34 -24.12 10.57 -6.59
CA LYS A 34 -24.28 9.39 -5.73
C LYS A 34 -23.79 9.61 -4.30
N PHE A 35 -22.78 10.47 -4.11
CA PHE A 35 -22.08 10.61 -2.84
C PHE A 35 -22.00 12.07 -2.37
N ASP A 36 -22.36 12.29 -1.11
CA ASP A 36 -22.04 13.53 -0.39
C ASP A 36 -20.74 13.31 0.40
N VAL A 37 -19.64 13.90 -0.08
CA VAL A 37 -18.29 13.60 0.42
C VAL A 37 -17.78 14.69 1.37
N TYR A 38 -17.37 14.29 2.56
CA TYR A 38 -16.74 15.14 3.57
C TYR A 38 -15.28 14.75 3.74
N LYS A 39 -14.37 15.63 3.36
CA LYS A 39 -12.93 15.36 3.47
C LYS A 39 -12.45 15.62 4.91
N ILE A 40 -12.08 14.56 5.62
CA ILE A 40 -11.61 14.61 7.01
C ILE A 40 -10.08 14.54 7.01
N MET A 41 -9.44 15.56 7.58
CA MET A 41 -8.01 15.60 7.81
C MET A 41 -7.68 15.01 9.17
N LEU A 42 -6.88 13.94 9.17
CA LEU A 42 -6.33 13.31 10.37
C LEU A 42 -4.90 13.78 10.58
N THR A 43 -4.62 14.34 11.74
CA THR A 43 -3.28 14.75 12.18
C THR A 43 -3.00 14.24 13.58
N GLN A 44 -1.77 14.42 14.08
CA GLN A 44 -1.45 14.13 15.48
C GLN A 44 -2.25 15.02 16.47
N GLN A 45 -2.65 16.22 16.05
CA GLN A 45 -3.31 17.21 16.90
C GLN A 45 -4.82 17.04 16.97
N GLY A 46 -5.43 16.34 16.01
CA GLY A 46 -6.87 16.21 15.92
C GLY A 46 -7.35 15.81 14.54
N TRP A 47 -8.65 15.53 14.47
CA TRP A 47 -9.35 15.04 13.29
C TRP A 47 -10.42 16.06 12.94
N PHE A 48 -10.34 16.65 11.77
CA PHE A 48 -11.19 17.81 11.45
C PHE A 48 -11.68 17.81 10.01
N TYR A 49 -12.89 18.33 9.84
CA TYR A 49 -13.43 18.75 8.57
C TYR A 49 -13.20 20.26 8.41
N GLU A 50 -12.71 20.69 7.25
CA GLU A 50 -12.48 22.11 6.95
C GLU A 50 -13.31 22.49 5.70
N PRO A 51 -14.48 23.12 5.88
CA PRO A 51 -15.24 23.68 4.77
C PRO A 51 -14.48 24.86 4.16
N ALA A 52 -14.69 25.15 2.87
CA ALA A 52 -14.00 26.23 2.15
C ALA A 52 -14.06 27.60 2.84
N ASP A 53 -15.14 27.90 3.57
CA ASP A 53 -15.44 29.22 4.12
C ASP A 53 -15.62 29.23 5.66
N SER A 54 -15.08 28.25 6.38
CA SER A 54 -15.37 28.08 7.82
C SER A 54 -14.17 27.67 8.64
N VAL A 55 -14.29 27.90 9.95
CA VAL A 55 -13.42 27.32 10.97
C VAL A 55 -13.47 25.80 10.89
N LYS A 56 -12.34 25.16 11.20
CA LYS A 56 -12.20 23.71 11.36
C LYS A 56 -13.27 23.17 12.33
N ILE A 57 -13.96 22.13 11.90
CA ILE A 57 -14.97 21.42 12.68
C ILE A 57 -14.34 20.10 13.12
N GLU A 58 -14.21 19.91 14.43
CA GLU A 58 -13.66 18.68 14.99
C GLU A 58 -14.64 17.51 14.79
N VAL A 59 -14.10 16.34 14.52
CA VAL A 59 -14.86 15.09 14.44
C VAL A 59 -15.17 14.60 15.86
N ASP A 60 -16.43 14.28 16.14
CA ASP A 60 -16.78 13.52 17.34
C ASP A 60 -16.31 12.08 17.15
N ARG A 61 -15.28 11.68 17.89
CA ARG A 61 -14.67 10.35 17.77
C ARG A 61 -15.46 9.25 18.48
N ASN A 62 -16.50 9.57 19.26
CA ASN A 62 -17.30 8.54 19.92
C ASN A 62 -18.18 7.78 18.94
N ASP A 63 -18.65 8.45 17.88
CA ASP A 63 -19.49 7.84 16.84
C ASP A 63 -19.12 8.27 15.42
N PHE A 64 -17.95 8.88 15.28
CA PHE A 64 -17.38 9.36 14.02
C PHE A 64 -18.36 10.23 13.23
N SER A 65 -18.71 11.38 13.80
CA SER A 65 -19.68 12.31 13.20
C SER A 65 -19.20 13.76 13.19
N LEU A 66 -19.90 14.61 12.43
CA LEU A 66 -19.70 16.05 12.42
C LEU A 66 -20.93 16.77 12.93
N THR A 67 -20.75 17.90 13.62
CA THR A 67 -21.86 18.83 13.92
C THR A 67 -21.70 20.10 13.11
N ILE A 68 -22.52 20.27 12.07
CA ILE A 68 -22.47 21.42 11.16
C ILE A 68 -23.74 22.24 11.34
N LYS A 69 -23.60 23.49 11.80
CA LYS A 69 -24.73 24.41 12.06
C LYS A 69 -25.82 23.77 12.93
N GLY A 70 -25.42 23.04 13.97
CA GLY A 70 -26.33 22.35 14.91
C GLY A 70 -26.95 21.05 14.38
N ARG A 71 -26.60 20.61 13.17
CA ARG A 71 -27.04 19.32 12.61
C ARG A 71 -25.92 18.30 12.68
N LYS A 72 -26.25 17.11 13.17
CA LYS A 72 -25.34 15.97 13.21
C LYS A 72 -25.31 15.28 11.85
N ILE A 73 -24.12 15.12 11.28
CA ILE A 73 -23.86 14.41 10.04
C ILE A 73 -23.24 13.06 10.40
N MET A 74 -23.97 12.00 10.08
CA MET A 74 -23.49 10.61 10.18
C MET A 74 -22.99 10.16 8.80
N PHE A 75 -21.98 9.30 8.78
CA PHE A 75 -21.46 8.73 7.55
C PHE A 75 -22.04 7.33 7.30
N ASP A 76 -22.34 7.02 6.05
CA ASP A 76 -22.68 5.67 5.59
C ASP A 76 -21.43 4.79 5.40
N GLY A 77 -20.25 5.42 5.28
CA GLY A 77 -18.97 4.71 5.24
C GLY A 77 -17.78 5.65 5.03
N VAL A 78 -16.59 5.04 5.05
CA VAL A 78 -15.32 5.76 5.08
C VAL A 78 -14.43 5.36 3.92
N PHE A 79 -14.04 6.34 3.10
CA PHE A 79 -12.97 6.17 2.14
C PHE A 79 -11.65 6.53 2.81
N ILE A 80 -10.78 5.56 3.06
CA ILE A 80 -9.48 5.82 3.71
C ILE A 80 -8.42 6.03 2.63
N ALA A 81 -7.82 7.22 2.59
CA ALA A 81 -6.72 7.59 1.69
C ALA A 81 -5.45 7.97 2.49
N ILE A 82 -5.31 7.46 3.71
CA ILE A 82 -4.15 7.68 4.57
C ILE A 82 -3.13 6.56 4.31
N HIS A 83 -1.92 6.94 3.91
CA HIS A 83 -0.78 6.01 3.74
C HIS A 83 0.00 5.87 5.06
N GLY A 84 0.63 4.72 5.26
CA GLY A 84 1.36 4.40 6.48
C GLY A 84 0.46 4.43 7.72
N SER A 85 1.00 4.83 8.87
CA SER A 85 0.21 4.91 10.10
C SER A 85 -0.67 6.18 10.14
N PRO A 86 -1.93 6.09 10.61
CA PRO A 86 -2.64 4.90 11.08
C PRO A 86 -3.49 4.19 10.01
N GLY A 87 -3.29 4.50 8.73
CA GLY A 87 -4.14 4.02 7.63
C GLY A 87 -3.87 2.57 7.21
N GLU A 88 -2.63 2.12 7.16
CA GLU A 88 -2.26 0.80 6.62
C GLU A 88 -1.84 -0.20 7.70
N ASP A 89 -1.85 0.19 8.98
CA ASP A 89 -1.36 -0.63 10.10
C ASP A 89 -2.49 -1.24 10.96
N GLY A 90 -3.74 -1.14 10.51
CA GLY A 90 -4.91 -1.74 11.16
C GLY A 90 -5.49 -0.94 12.33
N LYS A 91 -4.84 0.14 12.78
CA LYS A 91 -5.32 0.93 13.92
C LYS A 91 -6.63 1.65 13.60
N LEU A 92 -6.69 2.31 12.44
CA LEU A 92 -7.86 3.06 12.02
C LEU A 92 -9.01 2.12 11.63
N GLN A 93 -8.69 0.99 11.00
CA GLN A 93 -9.63 -0.08 10.67
C GLN A 93 -10.31 -0.60 11.94
N GLY A 94 -9.51 -0.96 12.97
CA GLY A 94 -10.06 -1.45 14.23
C GLY A 94 -10.95 -0.44 14.93
N TYR A 95 -10.66 0.86 14.80
CA TYR A 95 -11.56 1.92 15.28
C TYR A 95 -12.92 1.89 14.56
N PHE A 96 -12.93 1.76 13.23
CA PHE A 96 -14.18 1.70 12.47
C PHE A 96 -14.94 0.38 12.64
N ASP A 97 -14.24 -0.74 12.83
CA ASP A 97 -14.85 -2.03 13.18
C ASP A 97 -15.67 -1.91 14.47
N MET A 98 -15.12 -1.25 15.51
CA MET A 98 -15.82 -1.03 16.79
C MET A 98 -17.06 -0.13 16.68
N LEU A 99 -17.10 0.73 15.66
CA LEU A 99 -18.25 1.60 15.37
C LEU A 99 -19.26 0.96 14.41
N ASN A 100 -18.98 -0.23 13.87
CA ASN A 100 -19.72 -0.86 12.77
C ASN A 100 -19.86 0.05 11.54
N LEU A 101 -18.81 0.84 11.25
CA LEU A 101 -18.79 1.75 10.11
C LEU A 101 -17.93 1.14 8.98
N PRO A 102 -18.49 0.88 7.78
CA PRO A 102 -17.75 0.22 6.71
C PRO A 102 -16.71 1.16 6.08
N TYR A 103 -15.60 0.59 5.60
CA TYR A 103 -14.48 1.35 5.01
C TYR A 103 -13.84 0.66 3.81
N THR A 104 -13.23 1.44 2.91
CA THR A 104 -12.82 1.01 1.56
C THR A 104 -11.49 0.24 1.47
N THR A 105 -10.97 -0.30 2.58
CA THR A 105 -9.63 -0.91 2.67
C THR A 105 -9.68 -2.31 3.25
N CYS A 106 -8.53 -2.96 3.35
CA CYS A 106 -8.37 -4.20 4.12
C CYS A 106 -8.79 -4.00 5.59
N ASP A 107 -9.20 -5.09 6.24
CA ASP A 107 -9.58 -5.08 7.67
C ASP A 107 -8.37 -4.84 8.59
N ALA A 108 -8.62 -4.74 9.90
CA ALA A 108 -7.57 -4.48 10.88
C ALA A 108 -6.46 -5.55 10.89
N LEU A 109 -6.82 -6.83 10.76
CA LEU A 109 -5.88 -7.95 10.80
C LEU A 109 -5.02 -7.96 9.53
N THR A 110 -5.65 -7.93 8.37
CA THR A 110 -4.97 -7.94 7.08
C THR A 110 -4.08 -6.71 6.94
N SER A 111 -4.53 -5.53 7.34
CA SER A 111 -3.70 -4.31 7.32
C SER A 111 -2.45 -4.46 8.22
N ALA A 112 -2.64 -4.89 9.48
CA ALA A 112 -1.52 -5.09 10.40
C ALA A 112 -0.51 -6.14 9.93
N ILE A 113 -0.98 -7.25 9.34
CA ILE A 113 -0.14 -8.32 8.78
C ILE A 113 0.63 -7.80 7.56
N THR A 114 -0.06 -7.15 6.62
CA THR A 114 0.51 -6.68 5.35
C THR A 114 1.55 -5.58 5.53
N MET A 115 1.41 -4.77 6.59
CA MET A 115 2.44 -3.82 7.01
C MET A 115 3.75 -4.52 7.42
N ASN A 116 3.67 -5.76 7.91
CA ASN A 116 4.83 -6.57 8.32
C ASN A 116 5.31 -7.47 7.16
N LYS A 117 6.42 -7.11 6.52
CA LYS A 117 6.93 -7.80 5.33
C LYS A 117 7.27 -9.27 5.59
N GLY A 118 7.94 -9.57 6.70
CA GLY A 118 8.31 -10.93 7.08
C GLY A 118 7.10 -11.85 7.25
N TYR A 119 6.08 -11.39 7.97
CA TYR A 119 4.85 -12.16 8.18
C TYR A 119 4.02 -12.30 6.91
N THR A 120 3.92 -11.24 6.11
CA THR A 120 3.26 -11.29 4.81
C THR A 120 3.89 -12.35 3.92
N LYS A 121 5.22 -12.36 3.82
CA LYS A 121 5.98 -13.34 3.04
C LYS A 121 5.74 -14.77 3.52
N ALA A 122 5.73 -15.00 4.83
CA ALA A 122 5.42 -16.31 5.40
C ALA A 122 4.01 -16.80 5.00
N ILE A 123 3.03 -15.90 4.93
CA ILE A 123 1.65 -16.25 4.53
C ILE A 123 1.56 -16.50 3.03
N VAL A 124 2.14 -15.64 2.18
CA VAL A 124 2.04 -15.81 0.72
C VAL A 124 2.87 -16.98 0.17
N GLN A 125 3.80 -17.52 0.96
CA GLN A 125 4.61 -18.68 0.60
C GLN A 125 3.76 -19.89 0.18
N GLY A 126 4.15 -20.55 -0.92
CA GLY A 126 3.45 -21.70 -1.47
C GLY A 126 2.32 -21.37 -2.44
N ILE A 127 2.11 -20.10 -2.79
CA ILE A 127 1.33 -19.74 -4.00
C ILE A 127 2.10 -20.24 -5.23
N GLU A 128 1.39 -20.86 -6.16
CA GLU A 128 1.97 -21.41 -7.38
C GLU A 128 2.64 -20.30 -8.22
N ASN A 129 3.83 -20.56 -8.75
CA ASN A 129 4.63 -19.61 -9.55
C ASN A 129 5.05 -18.32 -8.83
N LEU A 130 4.80 -18.21 -7.52
CA LEU A 130 5.26 -17.09 -6.70
C LEU A 130 6.50 -17.50 -5.90
N HIS A 131 7.60 -16.80 -6.14
CA HIS A 131 8.85 -16.96 -5.43
C HIS A 131 8.98 -15.88 -4.34
N ILE A 132 9.78 -16.18 -3.33
CA ILE A 132 10.11 -15.25 -2.25
C ILE A 132 11.61 -15.32 -2.05
N ALA A 133 12.26 -14.15 -1.97
CA ALA A 133 13.67 -14.07 -1.63
C ALA A 133 13.92 -14.77 -0.28
N LYS A 134 14.96 -15.61 -0.22
CA LYS A 134 15.35 -16.23 1.05
C LYS A 134 15.70 -15.12 2.04
N SER A 135 15.18 -15.22 3.26
CA SER A 135 15.24 -14.11 4.22
C SER A 135 15.40 -14.56 5.66
N ALA A 136 15.95 -13.68 6.49
CA ALA A 136 15.97 -13.78 7.95
C ALA A 136 15.30 -12.54 8.55
N GLN A 137 14.36 -12.75 9.48
CA GLN A 137 13.75 -11.69 10.26
C GLN A 137 14.43 -11.60 11.63
N ILE A 138 14.84 -10.40 12.04
CA ILE A 138 15.48 -10.15 13.33
C ILE A 138 14.76 -9.06 14.11
N PHE A 139 14.91 -9.09 15.43
CA PHE A 139 14.21 -8.21 16.37
C PHE A 139 15.22 -7.51 17.26
N LYS A 140 15.04 -6.21 17.51
CA LYS A 140 15.97 -5.36 18.27
C LYS A 140 16.27 -5.88 19.67
N ASN A 141 15.26 -6.47 20.32
CA ASN A 141 15.32 -6.94 21.71
C ASN A 141 15.46 -8.46 21.83
N THR A 142 15.78 -9.17 20.74
CA THR A 142 15.99 -10.62 20.71
C THR A 142 17.40 -10.90 20.21
N ALA A 143 18.09 -11.86 20.83
CA ALA A 143 19.41 -12.27 20.36
C ALA A 143 19.31 -12.84 18.93
N TYR A 144 20.19 -12.39 18.04
CA TYR A 144 20.37 -12.92 16.68
C TYR A 144 21.85 -13.20 16.43
N SER A 145 22.15 -14.09 15.48
CA SER A 145 23.52 -14.49 15.15
C SER A 145 23.87 -14.05 13.72
N LEU A 146 24.81 -13.11 13.59
CA LEU A 146 25.34 -12.71 12.28
C LEU A 146 25.94 -13.89 11.53
N GLU A 147 26.64 -14.78 12.24
CA GLU A 147 27.26 -15.95 11.62
C GLU A 147 26.21 -16.93 11.08
N GLN A 148 25.09 -17.08 11.78
CA GLN A 148 23.97 -17.88 11.27
C GLN A 148 23.33 -17.22 10.04
N ILE A 149 23.11 -15.90 10.06
CA ILE A 149 22.57 -15.16 8.92
C ILE A 149 23.48 -15.30 7.70
N LYS A 150 24.80 -15.15 7.87
CA LYS A 150 25.79 -15.30 6.79
C LYS A 150 25.87 -16.73 6.24
N LYS A 151 25.58 -17.73 7.08
CA LYS A 151 25.53 -19.14 6.67
C LYS A 151 24.26 -19.46 5.90
N ASP A 152 23.14 -18.87 6.30
CA ASP A 152 21.83 -19.16 5.72
C ASP A 152 21.55 -18.36 4.45
N LEU A 153 22.10 -17.15 4.32
CA LEU A 153 21.84 -16.24 3.21
C LEU A 153 23.11 -15.96 2.39
N LYS A 154 22.91 -15.74 1.08
CA LYS A 154 23.96 -15.35 0.14
C LYS A 154 23.98 -13.83 -0.11
N ILE A 155 25.19 -13.29 -0.26
CA ILE A 155 25.39 -11.91 -0.70
C ILE A 155 25.03 -11.76 -2.20
N PRO A 156 24.62 -10.56 -2.64
CA PRO A 156 24.36 -9.36 -1.82
C PRO A 156 23.14 -9.51 -0.91
N TYR A 157 23.19 -8.91 0.28
CA TYR A 157 22.02 -8.82 1.16
C TYR A 157 21.24 -7.53 0.90
N PHE A 158 19.94 -7.58 1.14
CA PHE A 158 19.09 -6.41 1.21
C PHE A 158 18.54 -6.30 2.65
N VAL A 159 19.06 -5.34 3.41
CA VAL A 159 18.65 -5.09 4.80
C VAL A 159 17.62 -3.97 4.81
N LYS A 160 16.45 -4.21 5.37
CA LYS A 160 15.35 -3.23 5.40
C LYS A 160 14.54 -3.26 6.70
N PRO A 161 13.96 -2.11 7.11
CA PRO A 161 12.86 -2.08 8.07
C PRO A 161 11.75 -3.05 7.66
N ASN A 162 11.23 -3.79 8.64
CA ASN A 162 10.22 -4.80 8.36
C ASN A 162 8.82 -4.19 8.22
N ASN A 163 8.57 -3.08 8.91
CA ASN A 163 7.34 -2.29 8.87
C ASN A 163 7.58 -0.96 8.14
N GLY A 164 6.51 -0.40 7.57
CA GLY A 164 6.53 0.89 6.88
C GLY A 164 6.90 0.79 5.40
N GLY A 165 6.79 1.92 4.68
CA GLY A 165 7.01 2.00 3.24
C GLY A 165 8.19 2.88 2.85
N SER A 166 8.21 3.28 1.58
CA SER A 166 9.02 4.41 1.09
C SER A 166 10.55 4.22 1.11
N SER A 167 11.05 2.98 1.22
CA SER A 167 12.47 2.65 1.01
C SER A 167 13.46 3.31 2.01
N ILE A 168 12.96 3.83 3.14
CA ILE A 168 13.76 4.48 4.19
C ILE A 168 14.50 3.41 5.01
N GLY A 169 15.74 3.69 5.40
CA GLY A 169 16.53 2.78 6.24
C GLY A 169 17.08 1.53 5.54
N MET A 170 16.84 1.36 4.23
CA MET A 170 17.32 0.20 3.48
C MET A 170 18.80 0.30 3.10
N SER A 171 19.44 -0.86 2.92
CA SER A 171 20.83 -0.98 2.46
C SER A 171 21.04 -2.26 1.65
N LYS A 172 21.76 -2.14 0.52
CA LYS A 172 22.34 -3.29 -0.20
C LYS A 172 23.74 -3.54 0.32
N VAL A 173 24.02 -4.77 0.76
CA VAL A 173 25.29 -5.16 1.38
C VAL A 173 25.98 -6.18 0.47
N THR A 174 27.05 -5.78 -0.20
CA THR A 174 27.83 -6.64 -1.10
C THR A 174 29.00 -7.33 -0.41
N HIS A 175 29.40 -6.88 0.78
CA HIS A 175 30.46 -7.49 1.58
C HIS A 175 29.93 -7.83 2.98
N GLY A 176 30.14 -9.07 3.42
CA GLY A 176 29.59 -9.56 4.70
C GLY A 176 30.08 -8.81 5.95
N ALA A 177 31.19 -8.07 5.85
CA ALA A 177 31.70 -7.21 6.93
C ALA A 177 30.79 -5.99 7.20
N ASP A 178 30.07 -5.52 6.19
CA ASP A 178 29.24 -4.30 6.29
C ASP A 178 27.82 -4.60 6.84
N LEU A 179 27.49 -5.87 7.06
CA LEU A 179 26.15 -6.30 7.50
C LEU A 179 25.74 -5.66 8.84
N GLN A 180 26.64 -5.60 9.82
CA GLN A 180 26.31 -5.01 11.13
C GLN A 180 25.97 -3.51 11.01
N ALA A 181 26.74 -2.77 10.21
CA ALA A 181 26.48 -1.34 10.01
C ALA A 181 25.13 -1.10 9.32
N ALA A 182 24.75 -1.94 8.36
CA ALA A 182 23.44 -1.90 7.72
C ALA A 182 22.29 -2.22 8.70
N ILE A 183 22.49 -3.21 9.57
CA ILE A 183 21.53 -3.56 10.64
C ILE A 183 21.36 -2.40 11.62
N ASP A 184 22.46 -1.81 12.08
CA ASP A 184 22.45 -0.68 13.02
C ASP A 184 21.74 0.54 12.43
N LYS A 185 21.94 0.80 11.13
CA LYS A 185 21.24 1.85 10.39
C LYS A 185 19.73 1.57 10.36
N ALA A 186 19.32 0.36 10.00
CA ALA A 186 17.91 0.03 9.85
C ALA A 186 17.17 -0.02 11.22
N PHE A 187 17.83 -0.42 12.31
CA PHE A 187 17.26 -0.41 13.67
C PHE A 187 17.03 0.99 14.26
N LYS A 188 17.46 2.05 13.57
CA LYS A 188 17.06 3.43 13.89
C LYS A 188 15.63 3.72 13.43
N GLU A 189 15.16 3.02 12.41
CA GLU A 189 13.84 3.25 11.79
C GLU A 189 12.79 2.25 12.28
N ASP A 190 13.17 1.01 12.59
CA ASP A 190 12.25 -0.03 13.05
C ASP A 190 12.88 -0.88 14.17
N THR A 191 12.04 -1.57 14.93
CA THR A 191 12.42 -2.57 15.94
C THR A 191 12.47 -4.00 15.38
N GLN A 192 11.97 -4.20 14.16
CA GLN A 192 12.05 -5.46 13.42
C GLN A 192 12.69 -5.21 12.06
N LEU A 193 13.60 -6.08 11.64
CA LEU A 193 14.25 -5.97 10.34
C LEU A 193 14.06 -7.25 9.54
N LEU A 194 14.13 -7.10 8.23
CA LEU A 194 14.17 -8.19 7.27
C LEU A 194 15.47 -8.10 6.47
N ILE A 195 16.22 -9.19 6.44
CA ILE A 195 17.46 -9.35 5.67
C ILE A 195 17.17 -10.38 4.59
N GLU A 196 17.26 -9.98 3.34
CA GLU A 196 16.94 -10.84 2.19
C GLU A 196 18.15 -11.05 1.28
N GLU A 197 18.19 -12.18 0.59
CA GLU A 197 19.05 -12.32 -0.59
C GLU A 197 18.60 -11.34 -1.68
N PHE A 198 19.54 -10.66 -2.31
CA PHE A 198 19.24 -9.75 -3.41
C PHE A 198 18.74 -10.52 -4.64
N ILE A 199 17.59 -10.11 -5.15
CA ILE A 199 17.01 -10.63 -6.39
C ILE A 199 17.24 -9.59 -7.48
N SER A 200 17.84 -10.00 -8.60
CA SER A 200 18.02 -9.16 -9.77
C SER A 200 16.88 -9.36 -10.75
N GLY A 201 16.43 -8.28 -11.38
CA GLY A 201 15.42 -8.31 -12.43
C GLY A 201 14.72 -6.98 -12.57
N ARG A 202 13.64 -7.00 -13.34
CA ARG A 202 12.77 -5.87 -13.64
C ARG A 202 11.73 -5.71 -12.53
N GLU A 203 11.47 -4.48 -12.07
CA GLU A 203 10.46 -4.21 -11.05
C GLU A 203 9.07 -4.01 -11.68
N PHE A 204 8.07 -4.68 -11.11
CA PHE A 204 6.68 -4.61 -11.56
C PHE A 204 5.76 -4.31 -10.40
N THR A 205 4.67 -3.61 -10.71
CA THR A 205 3.61 -3.33 -9.75
C THR A 205 2.25 -3.63 -10.34
N VAL A 206 1.37 -4.26 -9.57
CA VAL A 206 0.07 -4.76 -10.03
C VAL A 206 -1.02 -4.40 -9.03
N GLY A 207 -1.97 -3.59 -9.46
CA GLY A 207 -3.17 -3.28 -8.69
C GLY A 207 -4.16 -4.43 -8.72
N VAL A 208 -4.75 -4.76 -7.58
CA VAL A 208 -5.83 -5.75 -7.47
C VAL A 208 -6.95 -5.14 -6.65
N VAL A 209 -8.19 -5.30 -7.12
CA VAL A 209 -9.38 -4.73 -6.49
C VAL A 209 -10.56 -5.67 -6.62
N LYS A 210 -11.46 -5.67 -5.65
CA LYS A 210 -12.77 -6.31 -5.81
C LYS A 210 -13.80 -5.28 -6.26
N LEU A 211 -14.41 -5.50 -7.42
CA LEU A 211 -15.45 -4.66 -8.00
C LEU A 211 -16.63 -5.53 -8.44
N ASP A 212 -17.86 -5.12 -8.11
CA ASP A 212 -19.08 -5.85 -8.47
C ASP A 212 -19.02 -7.34 -8.07
N GLY A 213 -18.50 -7.63 -6.87
CA GLY A 213 -18.32 -8.98 -6.35
C GLY A 213 -17.19 -9.80 -6.97
N LYS A 214 -16.40 -9.23 -7.89
CA LYS A 214 -15.33 -9.94 -8.62
C LYS A 214 -13.95 -9.34 -8.35
N VAL A 215 -12.98 -10.20 -8.06
CA VAL A 215 -11.57 -9.80 -8.01
C VAL A 215 -11.10 -9.49 -9.42
N THR A 216 -10.68 -8.26 -9.63
CA THR A 216 -10.18 -7.68 -10.88
C THR A 216 -8.71 -7.33 -10.69
N VAL A 217 -7.85 -7.87 -11.55
CA VAL A 217 -6.44 -7.51 -11.61
C VAL A 217 -6.27 -6.45 -12.67
N LEU A 218 -5.62 -5.34 -12.32
CA LEU A 218 -5.34 -4.25 -13.24
C LEU A 218 -4.07 -4.55 -14.06
N PRO A 219 -3.91 -3.96 -15.26
CA PRO A 219 -2.70 -4.13 -16.06
C PRO A 219 -1.45 -3.80 -15.26
N ALA A 220 -0.44 -4.67 -15.31
CA ALA A 220 0.83 -4.45 -14.63
C ALA A 220 1.52 -3.19 -15.16
N THR A 221 2.24 -2.49 -14.29
CA THR A 221 3.16 -1.42 -14.63
C THR A 221 4.58 -1.92 -14.40
N GLU A 222 5.46 -1.74 -15.37
CA GLU A 222 6.90 -1.90 -15.18
C GLU A 222 7.52 -0.58 -14.72
N VAL A 223 8.48 -0.66 -13.80
CA VAL A 223 9.21 0.48 -13.27
C VAL A 223 10.69 0.31 -13.59
N GLU A 224 11.22 1.17 -14.46
CA GLU A 224 12.64 1.22 -14.82
C GLU A 224 13.29 2.41 -14.11
N THR A 225 14.37 2.18 -13.36
CA THR A 225 15.13 3.25 -12.70
C THR A 225 16.60 3.19 -13.10
N ALA A 226 17.23 4.35 -13.28
CA ALA A 226 18.67 4.43 -13.53
C ALA A 226 19.50 4.14 -12.27
N LYS A 227 18.85 4.01 -11.11
CA LYS A 227 19.49 3.67 -9.83
C LYS A 227 19.56 2.16 -9.63
N GLU A 228 20.43 1.76 -8.69
CA GLU A 228 20.66 0.35 -8.36
C GLU A 228 19.44 -0.35 -7.71
N PHE A 229 18.44 0.42 -7.24
CA PHE A 229 17.12 -0.04 -6.79
C PHE A 229 16.13 1.13 -6.67
N PHE A 230 14.82 0.85 -6.61
CA PHE A 230 13.76 1.87 -6.52
C PHE A 230 13.63 2.48 -5.09
N ASP A 231 14.48 3.46 -4.81
CA ASP A 231 14.54 4.19 -3.54
C ASP A 231 13.53 5.37 -3.44
N PHE A 232 13.49 6.05 -2.30
CA PHE A 232 12.58 7.18 -2.05
C PHE A 232 12.72 8.28 -3.11
N GLU A 233 13.96 8.62 -3.49
CA GLU A 233 14.22 9.67 -4.46
C GLU A 233 13.75 9.24 -5.86
N ALA A 234 13.95 7.98 -6.25
CA ALA A 234 13.41 7.44 -7.50
C ALA A 234 11.87 7.46 -7.55
N LYS A 235 11.21 7.21 -6.41
CA LYS A 235 9.74 7.19 -6.28
C LYS A 235 9.06 8.56 -6.39
N TYR A 236 9.75 9.63 -5.99
CA TYR A 236 9.12 10.95 -5.82
C TYR A 236 9.79 12.08 -6.60
N THR A 237 10.88 11.80 -7.32
CA THR A 237 11.53 12.78 -8.19
C THR A 237 11.08 12.56 -9.64
N PRO A 238 10.36 13.51 -10.25
CA PRO A 238 9.92 13.39 -11.64
C PRO A 238 11.09 13.15 -12.60
N GLY A 239 10.95 12.15 -13.48
CA GLY A 239 11.94 11.84 -14.52
C GLY A 239 13.10 10.92 -14.09
N VAL A 240 13.11 10.40 -12.85
CA VAL A 240 14.14 9.45 -12.38
C VAL A 240 13.79 8.00 -12.71
N ALA A 241 12.50 7.69 -12.85
CA ALA A 241 12.02 6.39 -13.29
C ALA A 241 11.09 6.51 -14.50
N THR A 242 11.12 5.50 -15.35
CA THR A 242 10.16 5.32 -16.44
C THR A 242 9.14 4.29 -16.01
N GLU A 243 7.86 4.66 -16.08
CA GLU A 243 6.74 3.81 -15.71
C GLU A 243 5.97 3.44 -16.97
N THR A 244 5.94 2.14 -17.31
CA THR A 244 5.29 1.67 -18.54
C THR A 244 4.05 0.85 -18.20
N THR A 245 2.87 1.37 -18.56
CA THR A 245 1.56 0.74 -18.30
C THR A 245 0.72 0.68 -19.59
N PRO A 246 0.24 -0.50 -20.04
CA PRO A 246 0.60 -1.84 -19.56
C PRO A 246 2.07 -2.18 -19.78
N ALA A 247 2.63 -3.00 -18.89
CA ALA A 247 4.02 -3.41 -18.98
C ALA A 247 4.31 -4.28 -20.22
N PRO A 248 5.47 -4.10 -20.88
CA PRO A 248 5.88 -4.87 -22.05
C PRO A 248 6.43 -6.25 -21.64
N ILE A 249 5.53 -7.19 -21.41
CA ILE A 249 5.83 -8.61 -21.07
C ILE A 249 5.08 -9.56 -21.99
N ARG A 250 5.55 -10.81 -22.07
CA ARG A 250 4.91 -11.82 -22.93
C ARG A 250 3.50 -12.16 -22.45
N PRO A 251 2.57 -12.56 -23.34
CA PRO A 251 1.19 -12.89 -22.95
C PRO A 251 1.08 -13.96 -21.85
N GLU A 252 1.95 -14.97 -21.88
CA GLU A 252 2.00 -16.01 -20.85
C GLU A 252 2.51 -15.48 -19.50
N THR A 253 3.50 -14.59 -19.52
CA THR A 253 4.03 -13.91 -18.33
C THR A 253 2.94 -13.03 -17.70
N LYS A 254 2.18 -12.32 -18.53
CA LYS A 254 1.02 -11.51 -18.11
C LYS A 254 -0.05 -12.38 -17.43
N ALA A 255 -0.47 -13.47 -18.08
CA ALA A 255 -1.48 -14.36 -17.49
C ALA A 255 -1.02 -14.94 -16.14
N ARG A 256 0.27 -15.25 -16.01
CA ARG A 256 0.86 -15.75 -14.77
C ARG A 256 0.87 -14.70 -13.65
N VAL A 257 1.27 -13.46 -13.92
CA VAL A 257 1.26 -12.41 -12.89
C VAL A 257 -0.16 -12.04 -12.48
N GLU A 258 -1.13 -12.07 -13.40
CA GLU A 258 -2.55 -11.86 -13.07
C GLU A 258 -3.06 -12.94 -12.11
N GLN A 259 -2.72 -14.21 -12.37
CA GLN A 259 -3.10 -15.30 -11.48
C GLN A 259 -2.42 -15.19 -10.10
N ILE A 260 -1.10 -14.94 -10.07
CA ILE A 260 -0.33 -14.75 -8.84
C ILE A 260 -0.93 -13.60 -8.00
N ALA A 261 -1.16 -12.44 -8.61
CA ALA A 261 -1.66 -11.26 -7.91
C ALA A 261 -3.06 -11.50 -7.32
N LYS A 262 -3.91 -12.21 -8.07
CA LYS A 262 -5.23 -12.64 -7.59
C LYS A 262 -5.12 -13.61 -6.41
N ASP A 263 -4.22 -14.57 -6.46
CA ASP A 263 -4.03 -15.56 -5.39
C ASP A 263 -3.46 -14.91 -4.13
N VAL A 264 -2.54 -13.95 -4.26
CA VAL A 264 -2.06 -13.14 -3.12
C VAL A 264 -3.21 -12.38 -2.47
N TYR A 265 -4.03 -11.69 -3.28
CA TYR A 265 -5.18 -10.93 -2.81
C TYR A 265 -6.16 -11.81 -2.02
N LEU A 266 -6.47 -12.99 -2.55
CA LEU A 266 -7.39 -13.94 -1.90
C LEU A 266 -6.77 -14.55 -0.63
N LYS A 267 -5.51 -14.96 -0.67
CA LYS A 267 -4.83 -15.64 0.44
C LYS A 267 -4.64 -14.73 1.66
N LEU A 268 -4.42 -13.43 1.43
CA LEU A 268 -4.29 -12.42 2.48
C LEU A 268 -5.64 -11.85 2.95
N ASN A 269 -6.76 -12.33 2.38
CA ASN A 269 -8.10 -11.77 2.62
C ASN A 269 -8.18 -10.26 2.37
N CYS A 270 -7.56 -9.80 1.27
CA CYS A 270 -7.54 -8.39 0.94
C CYS A 270 -8.93 -7.85 0.59
N SER A 271 -9.15 -6.58 0.94
CA SER A 271 -10.33 -5.80 0.58
C SER A 271 -9.92 -4.42 0.09
N GLY A 272 -10.79 -3.78 -0.68
CA GLY A 272 -10.49 -2.52 -1.33
C GLY A 272 -9.57 -2.69 -2.54
N VAL A 273 -8.82 -1.63 -2.85
CA VAL A 273 -7.73 -1.68 -3.84
C VAL A 273 -6.40 -1.85 -3.14
N VAL A 274 -5.62 -2.83 -3.56
CA VAL A 274 -4.24 -3.06 -3.08
C VAL A 274 -3.29 -3.03 -4.26
N ARG A 275 -2.00 -2.84 -3.98
CA ARG A 275 -0.93 -2.90 -4.98
C ARG A 275 0.11 -3.91 -4.53
N ILE A 276 0.46 -4.85 -5.41
CA ILE A 276 1.47 -5.87 -5.14
C ILE A 276 2.69 -5.58 -6.01
N ASP A 277 3.86 -5.56 -5.39
CA ASP A 277 5.12 -5.26 -6.05
C ASP A 277 5.95 -6.54 -6.20
N PHE A 278 6.52 -6.74 -7.39
CA PHE A 278 7.27 -7.94 -7.77
C PHE A 278 8.61 -7.57 -8.42
N ILE A 279 9.57 -8.48 -8.32
CA ILE A 279 10.72 -8.54 -9.23
C ILE A 279 10.47 -9.69 -10.21
N LEU A 280 10.56 -9.42 -11.51
CA LEU A 280 10.55 -10.43 -12.56
C LEU A 280 11.97 -10.63 -13.08
N THR A 281 12.44 -11.88 -13.14
CA THR A 281 13.75 -12.18 -13.71
C THR A 281 13.83 -11.75 -15.18
N GLU A 282 15.02 -11.41 -15.68
CA GLU A 282 15.21 -10.87 -17.04
C GLU A 282 14.69 -11.79 -18.16
N ASP A 283 14.73 -13.10 -17.95
CA ASP A 283 14.17 -14.10 -18.87
C ASP A 283 12.63 -14.23 -18.79
N GLU A 284 12.00 -13.47 -17.89
CA GLU A 284 10.62 -13.59 -17.44
C GLU A 284 10.27 -15.00 -16.97
N GLY A 285 11.22 -15.70 -16.34
CA GLY A 285 11.04 -17.02 -15.76
C GLY A 285 10.22 -16.97 -14.46
N ASP A 286 10.66 -16.16 -13.50
CA ASP A 286 10.17 -16.20 -12.12
C ASP A 286 9.71 -14.83 -11.62
N PHE A 287 8.59 -14.81 -10.89
CA PHE A 287 8.14 -13.64 -10.13
C PHE A 287 8.51 -13.79 -8.65
N TYR A 288 9.22 -12.80 -8.11
CA TYR A 288 9.56 -12.70 -6.70
C TYR A 288 8.70 -11.64 -6.02
N PHE A 289 8.00 -12.02 -4.96
CA PHE A 289 7.21 -11.09 -4.13
C PHE A 289 8.12 -10.12 -3.38
N ILE A 290 7.91 -8.81 -3.56
CA ILE A 290 8.56 -7.76 -2.77
C ILE A 290 7.72 -7.46 -1.54
N GLU A 291 6.54 -6.87 -1.77
CA GLU A 291 5.62 -6.37 -0.76
C GLU A 291 4.21 -6.15 -1.34
N ILE A 292 3.27 -5.85 -0.46
CA ILE A 292 1.91 -5.44 -0.80
C ILE A 292 1.59 -4.14 -0.04
N ASN A 293 0.91 -3.22 -0.71
CA ASN A 293 0.47 -1.94 -0.16
C ASN A 293 -1.06 -1.94 -0.16
N THR A 294 -1.68 -1.85 1.01
CA THR A 294 -3.13 -2.00 1.19
C THR A 294 -3.90 -0.69 1.03
N ILE A 295 -3.20 0.45 1.04
CA ILE A 295 -3.72 1.75 0.63
C ILE A 295 -2.70 2.36 -0.33
N PRO A 296 -2.62 1.87 -1.59
CA PRO A 296 -1.65 2.38 -2.54
C PRO A 296 -1.90 3.86 -2.87
N GLY A 297 -0.84 4.58 -3.23
CA GLY A 297 -0.93 5.95 -3.73
C GLY A 297 -1.89 6.07 -4.92
N GLN A 298 -2.74 7.10 -4.91
CA GLN A 298 -3.75 7.36 -5.94
C GLN A 298 -3.73 8.81 -6.43
N THR A 299 -2.56 9.44 -6.41
CA THR A 299 -2.37 10.74 -7.08
C THR A 299 -2.57 10.57 -8.59
N ALA A 300 -2.80 11.66 -9.33
CA ALA A 300 -3.05 11.57 -10.78
C ALA A 300 -1.96 10.82 -11.57
N THR A 301 -0.72 10.81 -11.08
CA THR A 301 0.42 10.11 -11.67
C THR A 301 0.77 8.81 -10.97
N SER A 302 0.00 8.35 -9.98
CA SER A 302 0.26 7.08 -9.29
C SER A 302 -0.15 5.86 -10.13
N PHE A 303 0.40 4.69 -9.79
CA PHE A 303 0.15 3.44 -10.51
C PHE A 303 -1.34 3.09 -10.64
N ILE A 304 -2.13 3.14 -9.56
CA ILE A 304 -3.54 2.72 -9.63
C ILE A 304 -4.32 3.52 -10.68
N PRO A 305 -4.31 4.86 -10.71
CA PRO A 305 -4.92 5.62 -11.80
C PRO A 305 -4.43 5.28 -13.21
N GLN A 306 -3.12 5.09 -13.40
CA GLN A 306 -2.57 4.70 -14.70
C GLN A 306 -3.09 3.31 -15.14
N GLN A 307 -3.11 2.35 -14.22
CA GLN A 307 -3.55 0.99 -14.49
C GLN A 307 -5.07 0.91 -14.74
N VAL A 308 -5.87 1.69 -14.02
CA VAL A 308 -7.31 1.83 -14.28
C VAL A 308 -7.56 2.39 -15.68
N ALA A 309 -6.82 3.43 -16.09
CA ALA A 309 -6.91 3.99 -17.43
C ALA A 309 -6.48 2.98 -18.51
N ALA A 310 -5.39 2.24 -18.28
CA ALA A 310 -4.90 1.19 -19.17
C ALA A 310 -5.87 -0.01 -19.28
N ALA A 311 -6.69 -0.25 -18.26
CA ALA A 311 -7.79 -1.21 -18.29
C ALA A 311 -9.02 -0.71 -19.07
N GLY A 312 -8.98 0.52 -19.60
CA GLY A 312 -10.10 1.15 -20.30
C GLY A 312 -11.21 1.64 -19.38
N MET A 313 -10.97 1.75 -18.07
CA MET A 313 -11.95 2.20 -17.09
C MET A 313 -11.73 3.67 -16.72
N LYS A 314 -12.82 4.43 -16.54
CA LYS A 314 -12.73 5.79 -15.99
C LYS A 314 -12.56 5.73 -14.48
N LEU A 315 -11.73 6.61 -13.92
CA LEU A 315 -11.56 6.74 -12.47
C LEU A 315 -12.88 6.93 -11.72
N ASN A 316 -13.82 7.68 -12.31
CA ASN A 316 -15.14 7.87 -11.70
C ASN A 316 -15.94 6.57 -11.56
N ASP A 317 -15.94 5.73 -12.60
CA ASP A 317 -16.58 4.42 -12.56
C ASP A 317 -15.87 3.50 -11.55
N PHE A 318 -14.53 3.52 -11.53
CA PHE A 318 -13.71 2.76 -10.61
C PHE A 318 -14.03 3.08 -9.15
N TYR A 319 -13.98 4.35 -8.74
CA TYR A 319 -14.25 4.74 -7.36
C TYR A 319 -15.70 4.51 -6.96
N THR A 320 -16.64 4.73 -7.88
CA THR A 320 -18.06 4.43 -7.63
C THR A 320 -18.27 2.96 -7.31
N LYS A 321 -17.66 2.06 -8.10
CA LYS A 321 -17.76 0.61 -7.88
C LYS A 321 -17.04 0.17 -6.61
N LEU A 322 -15.88 0.76 -6.31
CA LEU A 322 -15.13 0.49 -5.08
C LEU A 322 -15.95 0.85 -3.85
N VAL A 323 -16.54 2.05 -3.82
CA VAL A 323 -17.41 2.46 -2.70
C VAL A 323 -18.61 1.54 -2.59
N LYS A 324 -19.26 1.20 -3.71
CA LYS A 324 -20.43 0.31 -3.71
C LYS A 324 -20.10 -1.08 -3.15
N GLU A 325 -18.94 -1.65 -3.48
CA GLU A 325 -18.48 -2.93 -2.91
C GLU A 325 -18.36 -2.85 -1.38
N THR A 326 -18.03 -1.68 -0.83
CA THR A 326 -17.88 -1.45 0.60
C THR A 326 -19.19 -1.19 1.34
N ILE A 327 -20.04 -0.29 0.82
CA ILE A 327 -21.20 0.22 1.59
C ILE A 327 -22.56 -0.31 1.13
N GLY A 328 -22.62 -1.08 0.03
CA GLY A 328 -23.87 -1.59 -0.55
C GLY A 328 -24.61 -0.57 -1.42
#